data_AF-A0A925X4M7-F1
#
_entry.id   AF-A0A925X4M7-F1
#
_cell.length_a   1.000
_cell.length_b   1.000
_cell.length_c   1.000
_cell.angle_alpha   90.00
_cell.angle_beta   90.00
_cell.angle_gamma   90.00
#
_symmetry.space_group_name_H-M   'P 1'
#
loop_
_entity.id
_entity.type
_entity.pdbx_description
1 polymer ?
#
loop_
_entity_poly.entity_id
_entity_poly.type
_entity_poly.pdbx_seq_one_letter_code
_entity_poly.pdbx_strand_id
1 'polypeptide(L)'
;MDKKTYGIGILTVTALVLFLANLMPIRTAQADMAFKERDFTLVTSRISLGGEALYICDNRTGQMAVFTWEAAARQIRLRDLKPVLDLFHD
;
A
#
# COMPACT_ATOMS: atom_id res chain seq x y z
N MET A 1 -13.83 -43.19 7.56
CA MET A 1 -14.26 -41.78 7.39
C MET A 1 -14.77 -41.63 5.96
N ASP A 2 -16.01 -41.18 5.78
CA ASP A 2 -16.66 -41.11 4.46
C ASP A 2 -16.05 -39.96 3.63
N LYS A 3 -15.94 -40.11 2.30
CA LYS A 3 -15.39 -39.07 1.39
C LYS A 3 -16.11 -37.73 1.55
N LYS A 4 -17.41 -37.79 1.87
CA LYS A 4 -18.24 -36.62 2.14
C LYS A 4 -17.78 -35.85 3.38
N THR A 5 -17.42 -36.56 4.46
CA THR A 5 -16.90 -35.96 5.69
C THR A 5 -15.56 -35.26 5.46
N TYR A 6 -14.71 -35.82 4.58
CA TYR A 6 -13.42 -35.22 4.24
C TYR A 6 -13.58 -33.93 3.41
N GLY A 7 -14.49 -33.94 2.43
CA GLY A 7 -14.81 -32.75 1.63
C GLY A 7 -15.38 -31.62 2.48
N ILE A 8 -16.34 -31.93 3.36
CA ILE A 8 -16.92 -30.94 4.28
C ILE A 8 -15.83 -30.34 5.17
N GLY A 9 -14.91 -31.16 5.70
CA GLY A 9 -13.79 -30.69 6.53
C GLY A 9 -12.84 -29.73 5.80
N ILE A 10 -12.50 -30.01 4.54
CA ILE A 10 -11.64 -29.13 3.75
C ILE A 10 -12.35 -27.80 3.45
N LEU A 11 -13.62 -27.85 3.06
CA LEU A 11 -14.38 -26.63 2.78
C LEU A 11 -14.54 -25.77 4.03
N THR A 12 -14.83 -26.35 5.20
CA THR A 12 -14.96 -25.56 6.44
C THR A 12 -13.65 -24.95 6.89
N VAL A 13 -12.52 -25.66 6.77
CA VAL A 13 -11.20 -25.08 7.06
C VAL A 13 -10.85 -23.96 6.07
N THR A 14 -11.12 -24.15 4.78
CA THR A 14 -10.86 -23.12 3.76
C THR A 14 -11.72 -21.88 3.97
N ALA A 15 -13.00 -22.06 4.28
CA ALA A 15 -13.91 -20.97 4.61
C ALA A 15 -13.46 -20.22 5.86
N LEU A 16 -12.99 -20.93 6.89
CA LEU A 16 -12.44 -20.31 8.10
C LEU A 16 -11.19 -19.47 7.80
N VAL A 17 -10.27 -20.00 6.99
CA VAL A 17 -9.06 -19.26 6.59
C VAL A 17 -9.41 -17.99 5.81
N LEU A 18 -10.33 -18.08 4.83
CA LEU A 18 -10.77 -16.93 4.06
C LEU A 18 -11.54 -15.91 4.92
N PHE A 19 -12.33 -16.38 5.87
CA PHE A 19 -13.04 -15.51 6.82
C PHE A 19 -12.04 -14.73 7.69
N LEU A 20 -11.03 -15.40 8.24
CA LEU A 20 -9.98 -14.74 9.01
C LEU A 20 -9.13 -13.78 8.16
N ALA A 21 -8.85 -14.12 6.91
CA ALA A 21 -8.15 -13.24 5.99
C ALA A 21 -8.94 -11.97 5.68
N ASN A 22 -10.26 -12.06 5.51
CA ASN A 22 -11.14 -10.89 5.31
C ASN A 22 -11.29 -10.06 6.59
N LEU A 23 -11.08 -10.64 7.76
CA LEU A 23 -11.08 -9.92 9.02
C LEU A 23 -9.79 -9.13 9.27
N MET A 24 -8.73 -9.39 8.49
CA MET A 24 -7.50 -8.61 8.59
C MET A 24 -7.74 -7.21 8.00
N PRO A 25 -7.60 -6.14 8.79
CA PRO A 25 -7.80 -4.79 8.29
C PRO A 25 -6.77 -4.49 7.21
N ILE A 26 -7.25 -4.04 6.04
CA ILE A 26 -6.40 -3.41 5.04
C ILE A 26 -5.78 -2.19 5.72
N ARG A 27 -4.45 -2.23 5.92
CA ARG A 27 -3.71 -1.07 6.42
C ARG A 27 -3.78 -0.01 5.33
N THR A 28 -4.71 0.93 5.48
CA THR A 28 -4.75 2.11 4.63
C THR A 28 -3.46 2.89 4.86
N ALA A 29 -2.88 3.38 3.78
CA ALA A 29 -1.71 4.24 3.84
C ALA A 29 -2.13 5.56 4.51
N GLN A 30 -1.98 5.64 5.84
CA GLN A 30 -2.18 6.89 6.56
C GLN A 30 -0.94 7.76 6.39
N ALA A 31 -1.17 9.03 6.05
CA ALA A 31 -0.13 10.05 6.05
C ALA A 31 0.41 10.21 7.48
N ASP A 32 1.72 10.02 7.66
CA ASP A 32 2.39 10.08 8.96
C ASP A 32 2.87 11.51 9.25
N MET A 33 3.46 12.17 8.26
CA MET A 33 3.80 13.59 8.31
C MET A 33 3.46 14.26 6.98
N ALA A 34 2.88 15.47 7.05
CA ALA A 34 2.59 16.30 5.89
C ALA A 34 3.22 17.68 6.08
N PHE A 35 4.12 18.06 5.17
CA PHE A 35 4.71 19.39 5.10
C PHE A 35 4.20 20.08 3.84
N LYS A 36 3.46 21.18 4.01
CA LYS A 36 2.93 21.97 2.90
C LYS A 36 3.69 23.29 2.82
N GLU A 37 4.44 23.45 1.74
CA GLU A 37 5.05 24.72 1.33
C GLU A 37 4.31 25.27 0.11
N ARG A 38 4.63 26.52 -0.28
CA ARG A 38 3.95 27.15 -1.42
C ARG A 38 4.09 26.31 -2.70
N ASP A 39 5.30 25.88 -2.98
CA ASP A 39 5.64 25.25 -4.26
C ASP A 39 5.59 23.71 -4.20
N PHE A 40 5.76 23.12 -3.00
CA PHE A 40 5.76 21.66 -2.83
C PHE A 40 4.96 21.20 -1.61
N THR A 41 4.33 20.04 -1.72
CA THR A 41 3.72 19.31 -0.60
C THR A 41 4.40 17.96 -0.45
N LEU A 42 4.95 17.69 0.73
CA LEU A 42 5.59 16.42 1.07
C LEU A 42 4.70 15.63 2.03
N VAL A 43 4.49 14.36 1.75
CA VAL A 43 3.73 13.45 2.61
C VAL A 43 4.47 12.14 2.76
N THR A 44 4.68 11.68 3.99
CA THR A 44 5.14 10.30 4.24
C THR A 44 3.94 9.40 4.51
N SER A 45 3.93 8.18 3.99
CA SER A 45 2.91 7.18 4.35
C SER A 45 3.49 5.77 4.34
N ARG A 46 2.85 4.86 5.08
CA ARG A 46 3.21 3.44 5.04
C ARG A 46 2.63 2.79 3.78
N ILE A 47 3.47 2.06 3.05
CA ILE A 47 3.03 1.30 1.87
C ILE A 47 2.49 -0.08 2.23
N SER A 48 1.50 -0.55 1.48
CA SER A 48 0.79 -1.82 1.73
C SER A 48 1.70 -3.06 1.73
N LEU A 49 2.79 -3.03 0.96
CA LEU A 49 3.81 -4.09 0.87
C LEU A 49 4.83 -4.05 2.03
N GLY A 50 4.69 -3.10 2.96
CA GLY A 50 5.63 -2.86 4.05
C GLY A 50 6.71 -1.85 3.68
N GLY A 51 7.06 -0.98 4.62
CA GLY A 51 7.99 0.14 4.43
C GLY A 51 7.31 1.51 4.45
N GLU A 52 8.07 2.54 4.11
CA GLU A 52 7.61 3.92 4.02
C GLU A 52 7.82 4.48 2.61
N ALA A 53 6.83 5.25 2.16
CA ALA A 53 6.90 6.05 0.96
C ALA A 53 6.93 7.53 1.31
N LEU A 54 7.69 8.29 0.53
CA LEU A 54 7.70 9.75 0.51
C LEU A 54 7.08 10.20 -0.81
N TYR A 55 5.94 10.89 -0.70
CA TYR A 55 5.24 11.53 -1.79
C TYR A 55 5.65 12.99 -1.83
N ILE A 56 6.08 13.47 -2.99
CA ILE A 56 6.41 14.87 -3.23
C ILE A 56 5.52 15.36 -4.36
N CYS A 57 4.60 16.26 -4.04
CA CYS A 57 3.72 16.90 -5.00
C CYS A 57 4.23 18.31 -5.29
N ASP A 58 4.46 18.63 -6.56
CA ASP A 58 4.66 20.00 -7.03
C ASP A 58 3.30 20.67 -7.18
N ASN A 59 3.03 21.67 -6.34
CA ASN A 59 1.74 22.35 -6.30
C ASN A 59 1.49 23.24 -7.54
N ARG A 60 2.53 23.56 -8.33
CA ARG A 60 2.40 24.36 -9.55
C ARG A 60 2.05 23.52 -10.76
N THR A 61 2.71 22.37 -10.91
CA THR A 61 2.54 21.50 -12.09
C THR A 61 1.58 20.35 -11.85
N GLY A 62 1.27 20.04 -10.58
CA GLY A 62 0.47 18.88 -10.21
C GLY A 62 1.18 17.54 -10.44
N GLN A 63 2.50 17.56 -10.68
CA GLN A 63 3.30 16.34 -10.76
C GLN A 63 3.58 15.81 -9.35
N MET A 64 3.59 14.49 -9.24
CA MET A 64 3.93 13.81 -8.00
C MET A 64 5.01 12.76 -8.24
N ALA A 65 6.08 12.87 -7.45
CA ALA A 65 7.12 11.87 -7.35
C ALA A 65 6.86 10.99 -6.12
N VAL A 66 6.98 9.68 -6.29
CA VAL A 66 6.88 8.73 -5.19
C VAL A 66 8.23 8.06 -4.99
N PHE A 67 8.76 8.20 -3.79
CA PHE A 67 9.98 7.54 -3.37
C PHE A 67 9.66 6.46 -2.36
N THR A 68 10.33 5.33 -2.43
CA THR A 68 10.20 4.25 -1.43
C THR A 68 11.56 3.85 -0.91
N TRP A 69 11.63 3.50 0.37
CA TRP A 69 12.81 2.88 0.94
C TRP A 69 12.92 1.40 0.53
N GLU A 70 13.99 1.02 -0.16
CA GLU A 70 14.30 -0.36 -0.49
C GLU A 70 15.20 -0.97 0.59
N ALA A 71 14.63 -1.78 1.49
CA ALA A 71 15.35 -2.33 2.63
C ALA A 71 16.56 -3.22 2.23
N ALA A 72 16.44 -3.97 1.13
CA ALA A 72 17.49 -4.87 0.66
C ALA A 72 18.76 -4.11 0.22
N ALA A 73 18.58 -2.97 -0.46
CA ALA A 73 19.68 -2.16 -0.96
C ALA A 73 20.00 -0.95 -0.08
N ARG A 74 19.24 -0.73 0.99
CA ARG A 74 19.36 0.42 1.92
C ARG A 74 19.44 1.76 1.19
N GLN A 75 18.57 1.95 0.21
CA GLN A 75 18.54 3.16 -0.61
C GLN A 75 17.10 3.63 -0.84
N ILE A 76 16.97 4.92 -1.11
CA ILE A 76 15.72 5.52 -1.58
C ILE A 76 15.66 5.32 -3.09
N ARG A 77 14.57 4.73 -3.58
CA ARG A 77 14.32 4.60 -5.02
C ARG A 77 13.11 5.41 -5.45
N LEU A 78 13.21 6.05 -6.60
CA LEU A 78 12.06 6.61 -7.30
C LEU A 78 11.21 5.44 -7.81
N ARG A 79 9.94 5.43 -7.41
CA ARG A 79 8.97 4.42 -7.80
C ARG A 79 8.14 4.86 -9.00
N ASP A 80 7.66 6.11 -8.96
CA ASP A 80 6.89 6.69 -10.07
C ASP A 80 7.00 8.21 -10.08
N LEU A 81 6.78 8.82 -11.25
CA LEU A 81 6.73 10.26 -11.48
C LEU A 81 5.66 10.56 -12.52
N LYS A 82 4.46 10.95 -12.07
CA LYS A 82 3.29 11.19 -12.92
C LYS A 82 2.42 12.31 -12.34
N PRO A 83 1.46 12.86 -13.12
CA PRO A 83 0.42 13.72 -12.57
C PRO A 83 -0.31 13.03 -11.40
N VAL A 84 -0.66 13.79 -10.36
CA VAL A 84 -1.34 13.27 -9.16
C VAL A 84 -2.59 12.44 -9.50
N LEU A 85 -3.33 12.85 -10.53
CA LEU A 85 -4.56 12.18 -10.95
C LEU A 85 -4.32 10.77 -11.52
N ASP A 86 -3.20 10.55 -12.19
CA ASP A 86 -2.89 9.29 -12.84
C ASP A 86 -2.14 8.33 -11.91
N LEU A 87 -1.65 8.82 -10.76
CA LEU A 87 -0.72 8.07 -9.91
C LEU A 87 -1.40 7.04 -9.00
N PHE A 88 -2.72 7.14 -8.84
CA PHE A 88 -3.54 6.25 -7.99
C PHE A 88 -4.47 5.34 -8.79
N HIS A 89 -4.42 5.42 -10.13
CA HIS A 89 -5.19 4.59 -11.02
C HIS A 89 -4.24 3.55 -11.62
N ASP A 90 -4.39 2.29 -11.19
CA ASP A 90 -3.70 1.13 -11.77
C ASP A 90 -4.41 0.64 -13.05
#